data_AF-A0A9P4JJP8-F1
#
_entry.id   AF-A0A9P4JJP8-F1
#
_cell.length_a   1.000
_cell.length_b   1.000
_cell.length_c   1.000
_cell.angle_alpha   90.00
_cell.angle_beta   90.00
_cell.angle_gamma   90.00
#
_symmetry.space_group_name_H-M   'P 1'
#
loop_
_entity.id
_entity.type
_entity.pdbx_description
1 polymer ?
#
loop_
_entity_poly.entity_id
_entity_poly.type
_entity_poly.pdbx_seq_one_letter_code
_entity_poly.pdbx_strand_id
1 'polypeptide(L)'
;MARTAASQSLTSKKTPGGSEKAFSAAYDSLFMPNDVAFLLKTFVGVTVQKINPIFFISIYCNENHIRLIQTSRGPEWFDVMYQNEVTGQTKNTARDPAWMEIGQSSSDKAKVPRPSPGKRGSYTTRGYVKEKGRVDTSNQAHIFISNERLNPPAGTDRDLRSYEDIVKNGLDDKHHKLEEIKPLAQTVLHELLHVAGGLQNPERSRLVIGDGPDKNTYGWRKCAERRANNQDNTNIADCLTMLAQALHLQIKGKETFWTTGQVDPKTLLAVNANP
;
A
#
# COMPACT_ATOMS: atom_id res chain seq x y z
N MET A 1 3.82 11.25 -6.43
CA MET A 1 3.78 12.56 -5.75
C MET A 1 3.33 12.46 -4.31
N ALA A 2 2.29 11.70 -3.98
CA ALA A 2 1.86 11.52 -2.58
C ALA A 2 2.97 11.09 -1.61
N ARG A 3 3.82 10.12 -1.98
CA ARG A 3 5.00 9.74 -1.19
C ARG A 3 5.98 10.91 -0.93
N THR A 4 6.19 11.77 -1.92
CA THR A 4 7.11 12.91 -1.83
C THR A 4 6.54 13.97 -0.89
N ALA A 5 5.25 14.26 -1.01
CA ALA A 5 4.53 15.12 -0.07
C ALA A 5 4.65 14.57 1.35
N ALA A 6 4.40 13.26 1.55
CA ALA A 6 4.55 12.62 2.85
C ALA A 6 5.96 12.77 3.44
N SER A 7 7.02 12.44 2.69
CA SER A 7 8.41 12.60 3.17
C SER A 7 8.75 14.05 3.51
N GLN A 8 8.42 15.00 2.63
CA GLN A 8 8.68 16.43 2.86
C GLN A 8 7.93 16.95 4.08
N SER A 9 6.69 16.50 4.25
CA SER A 9 5.85 16.90 5.38
C SER A 9 6.28 16.29 6.69
N LEU A 10 6.70 15.04 6.72
CA LEU A 10 7.26 14.42 7.92
C LEU A 10 8.57 15.08 8.35
N THR A 11 9.42 15.49 7.40
CA THR A 11 10.67 16.23 7.70
C THR A 11 10.40 17.62 8.24
N SER A 12 9.48 18.38 7.62
CA SER A 12 9.23 19.78 7.97
C SER A 12 8.15 19.99 9.03
N LYS A 13 7.38 18.94 9.34
CA LYS A 13 6.12 19.00 10.10
C LYS A 13 5.10 19.98 9.50
N LYS A 14 5.15 20.18 8.18
CA LYS A 14 4.30 21.09 7.41
C LYS A 14 3.76 20.41 6.16
N THR A 15 2.56 20.74 5.73
CA THR A 15 2.09 20.34 4.39
C THR A 15 2.97 20.93 3.27
N PRO A 16 2.89 20.46 2.01
CA PRO A 16 3.60 21.10 0.90
C PRO A 16 3.27 22.60 0.72
N GLY A 17 2.11 23.05 1.21
CA GLY A 17 1.72 24.46 1.26
C GLY A 17 2.27 25.25 2.46
N GLY A 18 3.03 24.60 3.36
CA GLY A 18 3.68 25.24 4.51
C GLY A 18 2.87 25.24 5.82
N SER A 19 1.68 24.63 5.84
CA SER A 19 0.80 24.63 7.01
C SER A 19 1.15 23.54 8.02
N GLU A 20 1.49 23.94 9.25
CA GLU A 20 1.65 23.02 10.40
C GLU A 20 0.29 22.49 10.88
N LYS A 21 -0.74 23.34 10.87
CA LYS A 21 -2.08 22.95 11.35
C LYS A 21 -2.72 21.89 10.46
N ALA A 22 -2.63 22.04 9.13
CA ALA A 22 -3.12 21.03 8.20
C ALA A 22 -2.28 19.74 8.27
N PHE A 23 -0.99 19.84 8.60
CA PHE A 23 -0.16 18.65 8.87
C PHE A 23 -0.67 17.92 10.11
N SER A 24 -0.83 18.60 11.24
CA SER A 24 -1.38 18.03 12.47
C SER A 24 -2.76 17.41 12.27
N ALA A 25 -3.65 18.10 11.56
CA ALA A 25 -4.97 17.58 11.21
C ALA A 25 -4.89 16.22 10.50
N ALA A 26 -3.92 16.04 9.60
CA ALA A 26 -3.72 14.77 8.91
C ALA A 26 -2.98 13.73 9.77
N TYR A 27 -1.95 14.15 10.51
CA TYR A 27 -1.03 13.25 11.20
C TYR A 27 -1.57 12.74 12.54
N ASP A 28 -2.03 13.64 13.41
CA ASP A 28 -2.33 13.33 14.82
C ASP A 28 -3.51 12.37 14.95
N SER A 29 -4.41 12.38 13.97
CA SER A 29 -5.56 11.49 13.84
C SER A 29 -5.14 10.04 13.56
N LEU A 30 -3.96 9.81 13.00
CA LEU A 30 -3.54 8.49 12.53
C LEU A 30 -2.34 7.91 13.30
N PHE A 31 -1.44 8.76 13.80
CA PHE A 31 -0.14 8.33 14.34
C PHE A 31 0.22 9.00 15.67
N MET A 32 1.15 8.39 16.38
CA MET A 32 1.73 8.94 17.60
C MET A 32 2.85 9.92 17.24
N PRO A 33 3.16 10.92 18.09
CA PRO A 33 4.25 11.87 17.82
C PRO A 33 5.62 11.21 17.57
N ASN A 34 5.88 10.04 18.17
CA ASN A 34 7.14 9.32 18.04
C ASN A 34 7.26 8.50 16.74
N ASP A 35 6.18 8.37 15.96
CA ASP A 35 6.16 7.53 14.75
C ASP A 35 6.86 8.20 13.55
N VAL A 36 7.09 9.52 13.60
CA VAL A 36 7.60 10.33 12.48
C VAL A 36 8.86 9.73 11.86
N ALA A 37 9.82 9.28 12.67
CA ALA A 37 11.09 8.76 12.19
C ALA A 37 10.91 7.44 11.39
N PHE A 38 10.05 6.54 11.87
CA PHE A 38 9.74 5.29 11.18
C PHE A 38 9.01 5.53 9.86
N LEU A 39 8.00 6.42 9.88
CA LEU A 39 7.22 6.78 8.70
C LEU A 39 8.10 7.44 7.64
N LEU A 40 8.98 8.37 8.06
CA LEU A 40 9.92 9.04 7.14
C LEU A 40 10.85 8.02 6.48
N LYS A 41 11.46 7.12 7.26
CA LYS A 41 12.30 6.05 6.74
C LYS A 41 11.55 5.19 5.71
N THR A 42 10.29 4.87 5.99
CA THR A 42 9.44 4.07 5.09
C THR A 42 9.17 4.80 3.77
N PHE A 43 8.70 6.04 3.79
CA PHE A 43 8.42 6.81 2.56
C PHE A 43 9.68 7.12 1.76
N VAL A 44 10.82 7.34 2.43
CA VAL A 44 12.14 7.46 1.78
C VAL A 44 12.55 6.12 1.16
N GLY A 45 12.28 4.99 1.83
CA GLY A 45 12.53 3.64 1.32
C GLY A 45 11.87 3.36 -0.03
N VAL A 46 10.63 3.83 -0.23
CA VAL A 46 9.95 3.79 -1.54
C VAL A 46 10.77 4.51 -2.63
N THR A 47 11.53 5.55 -2.28
CA THR A 47 12.45 6.26 -3.21
C THR A 47 13.71 5.46 -3.47
N VAL A 48 14.36 4.97 -2.41
CA VAL A 48 15.66 4.30 -2.51
C VAL A 48 15.54 2.99 -3.28
N GLN A 49 14.43 2.25 -3.12
CA GLN A 49 14.21 1.02 -3.89
C GLN A 49 14.04 1.26 -5.40
N LYS A 50 13.63 2.46 -5.83
CA LYS A 50 13.64 2.84 -7.26
C LYS A 50 15.07 3.07 -7.78
N ILE A 51 16.00 3.47 -6.91
CA ILE A 51 17.34 3.92 -7.28
C ILE A 51 18.38 2.82 -7.06
N ASN A 52 18.10 1.83 -6.21
CA ASN A 52 19.01 0.72 -5.95
C ASN A 52 19.02 -0.24 -7.16
N PRO A 53 20.12 -0.30 -7.93
CA PRO A 53 20.19 -1.16 -9.12
C PRO A 53 20.17 -2.66 -8.78
N ILE A 54 20.32 -3.01 -7.50
CA ILE A 54 20.32 -4.40 -7.03
C ILE A 54 18.89 -4.87 -6.72
N PHE A 55 17.96 -3.96 -6.37
CA PHE A 55 16.60 -4.33 -5.97
C PHE A 55 15.59 -4.07 -7.09
N PHE A 56 14.93 -5.13 -7.57
CA PHE A 56 14.00 -5.08 -8.69
C PHE A 56 12.54 -5.13 -8.24
N ILE A 57 11.75 -4.15 -8.66
CA ILE A 57 10.30 -4.13 -8.47
C ILE A 57 9.61 -4.29 -9.82
N SER A 58 8.89 -5.39 -10.01
CA SER A 58 8.07 -5.63 -11.20
C SER A 58 6.60 -5.35 -10.89
N ILE A 59 5.97 -4.48 -11.68
CA ILE A 59 4.53 -4.19 -11.56
C ILE A 59 3.81 -4.86 -12.74
N TYR A 60 2.92 -5.80 -12.42
CA TYR A 60 2.15 -6.57 -13.38
C TYR A 60 0.71 -6.06 -13.45
N CYS A 61 0.23 -5.85 -14.68
CA CYS A 61 -1.18 -5.57 -14.98
C CYS A 61 -1.95 -6.82 -15.44
N ASN A 62 -1.24 -7.93 -15.67
CA ASN A 62 -1.79 -9.23 -16.03
C ASN A 62 -1.32 -10.28 -15.02
N GLU A 63 -2.23 -11.13 -14.56
CA GLU A 63 -1.96 -12.13 -13.51
C GLU A 63 -1.34 -13.43 -14.08
N ASN A 64 -0.45 -13.32 -15.08
CA ASN A 64 0.15 -14.47 -15.75
C ASN A 64 1.41 -15.01 -15.05
N HIS A 65 1.89 -14.31 -14.01
CA HIS A 65 3.08 -14.61 -13.23
C HIS A 65 2.83 -15.56 -12.05
N ILE A 66 1.58 -15.99 -11.84
CA ILE A 66 1.24 -16.92 -10.77
C ILE A 66 0.77 -18.27 -11.28
N ARG A 67 0.91 -19.31 -10.46
CA ARG A 67 0.42 -20.66 -10.73
C ARG A 67 -0.17 -21.29 -9.48
N LEU A 68 -1.25 -22.04 -9.65
CA LEU A 68 -1.78 -22.90 -8.60
C LEU A 68 -1.08 -24.26 -8.67
N ILE A 69 -0.41 -24.66 -7.60
CA ILE A 69 0.43 -25.85 -7.55
C ILE A 69 -0.05 -26.76 -6.41
N GLN A 70 -0.11 -28.07 -6.68
CA GLN A 70 -0.41 -29.06 -5.67
C GLN A 70 0.81 -29.30 -4.76
N THR A 71 0.70 -28.96 -3.48
CA THR A 71 1.72 -29.22 -2.46
C THR A 71 1.25 -30.31 -1.48
N SER A 72 2.11 -30.70 -0.54
CA SER A 72 1.73 -31.61 0.55
C SER A 72 0.66 -31.03 1.49
N ARG A 73 0.45 -29.70 1.46
CA ARG A 73 -0.58 -28.99 2.24
C ARG A 73 -1.87 -28.75 1.44
N GLY A 74 -1.95 -29.25 0.20
CA GLY A 74 -3.04 -29.00 -0.74
C GLY A 74 -2.62 -28.08 -1.89
N PRO A 75 -3.57 -27.65 -2.75
CA PRO A 75 -3.28 -26.66 -3.78
C PRO A 75 -2.84 -25.34 -3.12
N GLU A 76 -1.88 -24.60 -3.67
CA GLU A 76 -1.37 -23.31 -3.16
C GLU A 76 -0.95 -22.41 -4.34
N TRP A 77 -1.15 -21.10 -4.21
CA TRP A 77 -0.71 -20.14 -5.24
C TRP A 77 0.73 -19.74 -5.03
N PHE A 78 1.50 -19.74 -6.11
CA PHE A 78 2.87 -19.25 -6.13
C PHE A 78 3.05 -18.20 -7.20
N ASP A 79 3.85 -17.19 -6.90
CA ASP A 79 4.52 -16.37 -7.89
C ASP A 79 5.72 -17.13 -8.44
N VAL A 80 5.72 -17.34 -9.75
CA VAL A 80 6.70 -18.18 -10.45
C VAL A 80 7.71 -17.38 -11.25
N MET A 81 7.71 -16.05 -11.16
CA MET A 81 8.58 -15.17 -11.94
C MET A 81 9.84 -14.71 -11.20
N TYR A 82 10.01 -15.11 -9.94
CA TYR A 82 11.22 -14.82 -9.18
C TYR A 82 12.45 -15.52 -9.77
N GLN A 83 13.57 -14.80 -9.80
CA GLN A 83 14.86 -15.32 -10.26
C GLN A 83 15.77 -15.57 -9.08
N ASN A 84 16.44 -16.72 -9.05
CA ASN A 84 17.42 -16.99 -7.99
C ASN A 84 18.74 -16.28 -8.29
N GLU A 85 19.11 -15.27 -7.49
CA GLU A 85 20.33 -14.47 -7.65
C GLU A 85 21.61 -15.31 -7.67
N VAL A 86 21.65 -16.42 -6.92
CA VAL A 86 22.83 -17.29 -6.84
C VAL A 86 23.13 -17.97 -8.19
N THR A 87 22.10 -18.23 -8.98
CA THR A 87 22.23 -18.98 -10.24
C THR A 87 21.85 -18.17 -11.49
N GLY A 88 21.21 -17.01 -11.32
CA GLY A 88 20.64 -16.19 -12.40
C GLY A 88 19.50 -16.86 -13.16
N GLN A 89 19.01 -18.03 -12.73
CA GLN A 89 18.03 -18.82 -13.46
C GLN A 89 16.61 -18.60 -12.93
N THR A 90 15.67 -18.38 -13.85
CA THR A 90 14.22 -18.60 -13.65
C THR A 90 13.95 -20.05 -14.08
N LYS A 91 14.05 -21.05 -13.19
CA LYS A 91 13.78 -22.43 -13.62
C LYS A 91 12.27 -22.65 -13.69
N ASN A 92 11.75 -22.80 -14.90
CA ASN A 92 10.32 -22.96 -15.12
C ASN A 92 9.81 -24.41 -14.88
N THR A 93 10.27 -25.05 -13.80
CA THR A 93 9.88 -26.43 -13.42
C THR A 93 8.96 -26.42 -12.22
N ALA A 94 8.01 -27.36 -12.13
CA ALA A 94 6.93 -27.46 -11.13
C ALA A 94 7.32 -27.37 -9.64
N ARG A 95 8.61 -27.27 -9.30
CA ARG A 95 9.16 -27.15 -7.95
C ARG A 95 10.46 -26.32 -7.94
N ASP A 96 10.49 -25.20 -8.65
CA ASP A 96 11.66 -24.33 -8.56
C ASP A 96 11.77 -23.76 -7.14
N PRO A 97 12.94 -23.90 -6.49
CA PRO A 97 13.17 -23.25 -5.21
C PRO A 97 12.93 -21.72 -5.24
N ALA A 98 12.97 -21.04 -6.39
CA ALA A 98 12.71 -19.59 -6.48
C ALA A 98 11.23 -19.18 -6.37
N TRP A 99 10.26 -20.10 -6.45
CA TRP A 99 8.82 -19.73 -6.48
C TRP A 99 8.27 -19.23 -5.13
N MET A 100 7.62 -18.07 -5.08
CA MET A 100 7.18 -17.49 -3.80
C MET A 100 5.72 -17.82 -3.49
N GLU A 101 5.45 -18.39 -2.32
CA GLU A 101 4.08 -18.65 -1.86
C GLU A 101 3.33 -17.32 -1.69
N ILE A 102 2.12 -17.24 -2.25
CA ILE A 102 1.22 -16.11 -2.06
C ILE A 102 0.30 -16.43 -0.89
N GLY A 103 0.34 -15.58 0.14
CA GLY A 103 -0.50 -15.73 1.33
C GLY A 103 -1.99 -15.76 0.95
N GLN A 104 -2.74 -16.67 1.59
CA GLN A 104 -4.19 -16.78 1.41
C GLN A 104 -4.89 -16.90 2.75
N SER A 105 -6.07 -16.28 2.86
CA SER A 105 -6.93 -16.48 4.02
C SER A 105 -7.47 -17.92 4.05
N SER A 106 -7.76 -18.43 5.25
CA SER A 106 -8.38 -19.75 5.42
C SER A 106 -9.68 -19.89 4.62
N SER A 107 -10.45 -18.80 4.49
CA SER A 107 -11.66 -18.76 3.69
C SER A 107 -11.44 -18.94 2.19
N ASP A 108 -10.30 -18.53 1.63
CA ASP A 108 -9.98 -18.80 0.23
C ASP A 108 -9.43 -20.20 0.04
N LYS A 109 -8.63 -20.68 1.00
CA LYS A 109 -8.10 -22.04 0.95
C LYS A 109 -9.22 -23.09 0.89
N ALA A 110 -10.38 -22.78 1.46
CA ALA A 110 -11.58 -23.64 1.49
C ALA A 110 -12.44 -23.63 0.21
N LYS A 111 -12.23 -22.71 -0.75
CA LYS A 111 -13.07 -22.60 -1.97
C LYS A 111 -12.62 -23.55 -3.07
N VAL A 112 -13.59 -24.10 -3.83
CA VAL A 112 -13.37 -24.96 -5.01
C VAL A 112 -14.24 -24.45 -6.18
N PRO A 113 -13.66 -23.95 -7.29
CA PRO A 113 -12.23 -23.75 -7.50
C PRO A 113 -11.66 -22.67 -6.57
N ARG A 114 -10.38 -22.79 -6.24
CA ARG A 114 -9.69 -21.80 -5.41
C ARG A 114 -9.54 -20.50 -6.21
N PRO A 115 -9.98 -19.34 -5.67
CA PRO A 115 -9.88 -18.07 -6.40
C PRO A 115 -8.41 -17.66 -6.56
N SER A 116 -8.06 -17.03 -7.69
CA SER A 116 -6.76 -16.37 -7.83
C SER A 116 -6.66 -15.17 -6.88
N PRO A 117 -5.46 -14.84 -6.36
CA PRO A 117 -5.25 -13.67 -5.53
C PRO A 117 -5.74 -12.37 -6.19
N GLY A 118 -5.45 -12.18 -7.47
CA GLY A 118 -5.76 -11.02 -8.27
C GLY A 118 -7.25 -10.81 -8.55
N LYS A 119 -8.06 -11.87 -8.44
CA LYS A 119 -9.53 -11.76 -8.43
C LYS A 119 -10.06 -11.06 -7.18
N ARG A 120 -9.28 -10.99 -6.10
CA ARG A 120 -9.67 -10.29 -4.86
C ARG A 120 -9.22 -8.85 -4.81
N GLY A 121 -8.17 -8.51 -5.56
CA GLY A 121 -7.59 -7.18 -5.55
C GLY A 121 -6.13 -7.20 -5.98
N SER A 122 -5.51 -6.03 -5.91
CA SER A 122 -4.07 -5.89 -6.01
C SER A 122 -3.38 -6.62 -4.86
N TYR A 123 -2.14 -7.05 -5.06
CA TYR A 123 -1.33 -7.66 -4.01
C TYR A 123 0.15 -7.46 -4.29
N THR A 124 0.94 -7.67 -3.24
CA THR A 124 2.40 -7.64 -3.28
C THR A 124 2.98 -8.95 -2.78
N THR A 125 3.99 -9.45 -3.49
CA THR A 125 4.90 -10.48 -2.97
C THR A 125 6.31 -9.91 -2.89
N ARG A 126 7.09 -10.43 -1.93
CA ARG A 126 8.50 -10.08 -1.78
C ARG A 126 9.33 -11.34 -1.66
N GLY A 127 10.42 -11.38 -2.41
CA GLY A 127 11.35 -12.50 -2.36
C GLY A 127 12.15 -12.48 -1.07
N TYR A 128 12.68 -13.64 -0.70
CA TYR A 128 13.43 -13.86 0.53
C TYR A 128 14.50 -14.93 0.32
N VAL A 129 15.43 -15.02 1.27
CA VAL A 129 16.48 -16.05 1.28
C VAL A 129 15.87 -17.35 1.78
N LYS A 130 15.64 -18.31 0.90
CA LYS A 130 15.06 -19.61 1.30
C LYS A 130 16.11 -20.58 1.82
N GLU A 131 17.27 -20.56 1.17
CA GLU A 131 18.39 -21.41 1.53
C GLU A 131 19.66 -20.61 1.31
N LYS A 132 20.34 -20.25 2.41
CA LYS A 132 21.51 -19.38 2.38
C LYS A 132 22.59 -19.95 1.44
N GLY A 133 23.03 -19.13 0.48
CA GLY A 133 24.04 -19.51 -0.51
C GLY A 133 23.55 -20.45 -1.62
N ARG A 134 22.25 -20.76 -1.68
CA ARG A 134 21.67 -21.63 -2.72
C ARG A 134 20.44 -21.04 -3.39
N VAL A 135 19.58 -20.36 -2.63
CA VAL A 135 18.31 -19.80 -3.11
C VAL A 135 18.10 -18.44 -2.48
N ASP A 136 18.45 -17.39 -3.23
CA ASP A 136 18.23 -16.01 -2.84
C ASP A 136 17.39 -15.29 -3.89
N THR A 137 16.29 -14.70 -3.44
CA THR A 137 15.38 -13.88 -4.25
C THR A 137 15.09 -12.55 -3.56
N SER A 138 15.83 -12.25 -2.49
CA SER A 138 15.53 -11.18 -1.54
C SER A 138 15.64 -9.78 -2.13
N ASN A 139 16.27 -9.68 -3.31
CA ASN A 139 16.39 -8.47 -4.10
C ASN A 139 15.19 -8.19 -5.01
N GLN A 140 14.15 -9.03 -5.03
CA GLN A 140 13.00 -8.88 -5.91
C GLN A 140 11.70 -8.66 -5.14
N ALA A 141 10.81 -7.86 -5.71
CA ALA A 141 9.43 -7.76 -5.29
C ALA A 141 8.51 -7.63 -6.50
N HIS A 142 7.35 -8.24 -6.41
CA HIS A 142 6.34 -8.22 -7.47
C HIS A 142 5.06 -7.61 -6.92
N ILE A 143 4.47 -6.72 -7.71
CA ILE A 143 3.20 -6.08 -7.41
C ILE A 143 2.25 -6.42 -8.54
N PHE A 144 1.10 -6.98 -8.22
CA PHE A 144 0.01 -7.13 -9.16
C PHE A 144 -1.02 -6.03 -8.92
N ILE A 145 -1.47 -5.37 -9.98
CA ILE A 145 -2.58 -4.42 -9.94
C ILE A 145 -3.81 -5.07 -10.57
N SER A 146 -4.90 -5.16 -9.81
CA SER A 146 -6.13 -5.77 -10.32
C SER A 146 -6.75 -4.98 -11.46
N ASN A 147 -7.42 -5.69 -12.38
CA ASN A 147 -8.08 -5.05 -13.51
C ASN A 147 -9.18 -4.07 -13.07
N GLU A 148 -9.87 -4.31 -11.94
CA GLU A 148 -10.85 -3.38 -11.39
C GLU A 148 -10.25 -2.05 -10.91
N ARG A 149 -8.93 -2.01 -10.68
CA ARG A 149 -8.20 -0.76 -10.37
C ARG A 149 -7.69 -0.06 -11.62
N LEU A 150 -7.32 -0.81 -12.64
CA LEU A 150 -6.88 -0.27 -13.94
C LEU A 150 -8.06 0.24 -14.77
N ASN A 151 -9.14 -0.54 -14.77
CA ASN A 151 -10.37 -0.33 -15.51
C ASN A 151 -11.58 -0.45 -14.55
N PRO A 152 -11.80 0.56 -13.69
CA PRO A 152 -12.91 0.52 -12.74
C PRO A 152 -14.25 0.35 -13.47
N PRO A 153 -15.16 -0.50 -12.97
CA PRO A 153 -16.49 -0.67 -13.56
C PRO A 153 -17.22 0.68 -13.70
N ALA A 154 -18.03 0.80 -14.75
CA ALA A 154 -18.88 1.98 -14.93
C ALA A 154 -19.78 2.20 -13.70
N GLY A 155 -19.89 3.44 -13.25
CA GLY A 155 -20.68 3.78 -12.06
C GLY A 155 -19.99 3.48 -10.73
N THR A 156 -18.68 3.20 -10.72
CA THR A 156 -17.90 3.13 -9.47
C THR A 156 -18.06 4.44 -8.69
N ASP A 157 -18.63 4.33 -7.48
CA ASP A 157 -18.91 5.46 -6.57
C ASP A 157 -17.64 5.92 -5.84
N ARG A 158 -16.65 6.37 -6.60
CA ARG A 158 -15.33 6.84 -6.12
C ARG A 158 -14.80 7.94 -7.03
N ASP A 159 -13.98 8.84 -6.47
CA ASP A 159 -13.18 9.76 -7.27
C ASP A 159 -11.91 9.06 -7.77
N LEU A 160 -11.86 8.82 -9.08
CA LEU A 160 -10.79 8.09 -9.76
C LEU A 160 -9.79 9.01 -10.47
N ARG A 161 -10.00 10.33 -10.42
CA ARG A 161 -9.13 11.33 -11.05
C ARG A 161 -7.72 11.24 -10.47
N SER A 162 -6.72 11.63 -11.26
CA SER A 162 -5.34 11.71 -10.77
C SER A 162 -5.23 12.68 -9.58
N TYR A 163 -4.21 12.50 -8.73
CA TYR A 163 -4.03 13.41 -7.61
C TYR A 163 -3.81 14.86 -8.08
N GLU A 164 -3.10 15.05 -9.18
CA GLU A 164 -2.83 16.35 -9.77
C GLU A 164 -4.11 17.03 -10.25
N ASP A 165 -5.01 16.27 -10.89
CA ASP A 165 -6.30 16.79 -11.32
C ASP A 165 -7.17 17.18 -10.12
N ILE A 166 -7.17 16.39 -9.05
CA ILE A 166 -7.92 16.70 -7.83
C ILE A 166 -7.35 17.95 -7.15
N VAL A 167 -6.03 18.01 -6.97
CA VAL A 167 -5.35 19.18 -6.37
C VAL A 167 -5.61 20.44 -7.19
N LYS A 168 -5.59 20.33 -8.52
CA LYS A 168 -5.80 21.45 -9.44
C LYS A 168 -7.25 21.91 -9.50
N ASN A 169 -8.20 20.98 -9.60
CA ASN A 169 -9.60 21.27 -9.90
C ASN A 169 -10.51 21.27 -8.68
N GLY A 170 -10.00 20.84 -7.52
CA GLY A 170 -10.77 20.69 -6.29
C GLY A 170 -11.39 19.30 -6.12
N LEU A 171 -11.89 19.08 -4.91
CA LEU A 171 -12.63 17.88 -4.54
C LEU A 171 -13.97 17.84 -5.28
N ASP A 172 -14.42 16.63 -5.60
CA ASP A 172 -15.79 16.40 -6.06
C ASP A 172 -16.76 16.61 -4.89
N ASP A 173 -17.90 17.25 -5.15
CA ASP A 173 -18.96 17.45 -4.17
C ASP A 173 -19.48 16.11 -3.60
N LYS A 174 -19.44 15.03 -4.40
CA LYS A 174 -19.92 13.70 -4.00
C LYS A 174 -18.88 12.86 -3.24
N HIS A 175 -17.60 13.05 -3.52
CA HIS A 175 -16.51 12.18 -3.03
C HIS A 175 -15.49 12.98 -2.23
N HIS A 176 -15.90 13.43 -1.06
CA HIS A 176 -15.11 14.32 -0.20
C HIS A 176 -14.59 13.62 1.07
N LYS A 177 -14.63 12.27 1.08
CA LYS A 177 -13.89 11.43 2.04
C LYS A 177 -12.62 10.87 1.41
N LEU A 178 -11.54 10.78 2.18
CA LEU A 178 -10.27 10.20 1.69
C LEU A 178 -10.43 8.77 1.19
N GLU A 179 -11.28 7.97 1.84
CA GLU A 179 -11.56 6.59 1.43
C GLU A 179 -12.38 6.47 0.14
N GLU A 180 -13.03 7.55 -0.30
CA GLU A 180 -13.76 7.63 -1.57
C GLU A 180 -12.88 8.12 -2.72
N ILE A 181 -11.76 8.78 -2.41
CA ILE A 181 -10.77 9.24 -3.38
C ILE A 181 -9.77 8.08 -3.61
N LYS A 182 -9.88 7.41 -4.75
CA LYS A 182 -9.14 6.18 -5.07
C LYS A 182 -8.49 6.22 -6.46
N PRO A 183 -7.59 7.18 -6.73
CA PRO A 183 -6.76 7.11 -7.95
C PRO A 183 -5.94 5.83 -7.98
N LEU A 184 -5.57 5.37 -9.17
CA LEU A 184 -4.66 4.23 -9.34
C LEU A 184 -3.36 4.39 -8.53
N ALA A 185 -2.84 5.62 -8.44
CA ALA A 185 -1.65 5.95 -7.65
C ALA A 185 -1.79 5.66 -6.15
N GLN A 186 -3.01 5.67 -5.59
CA GLN A 186 -3.28 5.25 -4.22
C GLN A 186 -2.98 3.76 -4.04
N THR A 187 -3.49 2.93 -4.95
CA THR A 187 -3.29 1.47 -4.89
C THR A 187 -1.83 1.13 -5.12
N VAL A 188 -1.18 1.72 -6.12
CA VAL A 188 0.25 1.51 -6.36
C VAL A 188 1.09 1.90 -5.14
N LEU A 189 0.75 3.01 -4.45
CA LEU A 189 1.46 3.40 -3.24
C LEU A 189 1.27 2.39 -2.10
N HIS A 190 0.03 1.92 -1.88
CA HIS A 190 -0.28 0.89 -0.87
C HIS A 190 0.61 -0.34 -1.06
N GLU A 191 0.64 -0.87 -2.28
CA GLU A 191 1.47 -2.03 -2.61
C GLU A 191 2.97 -1.75 -2.46
N LEU A 192 3.43 -0.57 -2.88
CA LEU A 192 4.83 -0.17 -2.68
C LEU A 192 5.22 -0.02 -1.20
N LEU A 193 4.30 0.30 -0.29
CA LEU A 193 4.59 0.41 1.13
C LEU A 193 4.88 -0.96 1.75
N HIS A 194 4.21 -2.03 1.30
CA HIS A 194 4.57 -3.41 1.66
C HIS A 194 6.03 -3.70 1.27
N VAL A 195 6.43 -3.30 0.06
CA VAL A 195 7.81 -3.48 -0.40
C VAL A 195 8.79 -2.60 0.38
N ALA A 196 8.48 -1.32 0.60
CA ALA A 196 9.37 -0.40 1.30
C ALA A 196 9.63 -0.82 2.76
N GLY A 197 8.62 -1.37 3.43
CA GLY A 197 8.70 -1.82 4.81
C GLY A 197 9.72 -2.94 5.06
N GLY A 198 9.97 -3.80 4.07
CA GLY A 198 10.84 -4.95 4.29
C GLY A 198 10.10 -6.22 4.72
N LEU A 199 10.89 -7.26 4.96
CA LEU A 199 10.46 -8.47 5.63
C LEU A 199 10.81 -8.39 7.11
N GLN A 200 9.98 -8.99 7.96
CA GLN A 200 10.29 -9.13 9.39
C GLN A 200 11.50 -10.03 9.62
N ASN A 201 11.71 -11.00 8.75
CA ASN A 201 12.88 -11.87 8.72
C ASN A 201 13.28 -12.09 7.26
N PRO A 202 14.57 -11.94 6.88
CA PRO A 202 15.04 -12.15 5.50
C PRO A 202 14.83 -13.57 4.97
N GLU A 203 14.49 -14.53 5.81
CA GLU A 203 14.23 -15.93 5.47
C GLU A 203 12.73 -16.30 5.47
N ARG A 204 11.84 -15.33 5.65
CA ARG A 204 10.38 -15.56 5.71
C ARG A 204 9.62 -14.52 4.90
N SER A 205 8.47 -14.91 4.37
CA SER A 205 7.61 -14.05 3.54
C SER A 205 6.85 -12.95 4.30
N ARG A 206 6.95 -12.90 5.64
CA ARG A 206 6.15 -11.96 6.44
C ARG A 206 6.68 -10.54 6.32
N LEU A 207 5.83 -9.64 5.81
CA LEU A 207 6.13 -8.23 5.63
C LEU A 207 6.15 -7.47 6.97
N VAL A 208 7.03 -6.47 7.08
CA VAL A 208 7.03 -5.52 8.21
C VAL A 208 5.78 -4.66 8.17
N ILE A 209 5.47 -4.10 7.00
CA ILE A 209 4.26 -3.33 6.74
C ILE A 209 3.29 -4.25 6.04
N GLY A 210 2.21 -4.63 6.72
CA GLY A 210 1.16 -5.49 6.21
C GLY A 210 -0.15 -4.74 5.99
N ASP A 211 -1.21 -5.48 5.67
CA ASP A 211 -2.57 -4.97 5.49
C ASP A 211 -3.30 -4.68 6.82
N GLY A 212 -2.62 -4.93 7.95
CA GLY A 212 -3.20 -4.89 9.28
C GLY A 212 -3.68 -6.27 9.78
N PRO A 213 -4.25 -6.32 10.99
CA PRO A 213 -4.68 -7.58 11.62
C PRO A 213 -5.89 -8.22 10.94
N ASP A 214 -6.77 -7.41 10.33
CA ASP A 214 -7.95 -7.86 9.61
C ASP A 214 -8.52 -6.77 8.68
N LYS A 215 -9.52 -7.14 7.87
CA LYS A 215 -10.21 -6.26 6.92
C LYS A 215 -10.89 -5.03 7.55
N ASN A 216 -11.14 -5.02 8.85
CA ASN A 216 -11.74 -3.89 9.56
C ASN A 216 -10.71 -2.79 9.88
N THR A 217 -9.50 -2.89 9.34
CA THR A 217 -8.41 -1.91 9.50
C THR A 217 -8.39 -0.87 8.36
N TYR A 218 -9.06 -1.13 7.24
CA TYR A 218 -9.01 -0.29 6.05
C TYR A 218 -9.88 0.97 6.17
N GLY A 219 -9.38 2.09 5.66
CA GLY A 219 -10.02 3.40 5.64
C GLY A 219 -9.52 4.32 6.73
N TRP A 220 -9.64 5.64 6.50
CA TRP A 220 -9.20 6.67 7.45
C TRP A 220 -9.82 6.46 8.83
N ARG A 221 -11.14 6.29 8.86
CA ARG A 221 -11.90 6.16 10.11
C ARG A 221 -11.39 4.99 10.94
N LYS A 222 -11.06 3.86 10.32
CA LYS A 222 -10.56 2.68 11.02
C LYS A 222 -9.16 2.89 11.57
N CYS A 223 -8.27 3.49 10.80
CA CYS A 223 -6.96 3.90 11.30
C CYS A 223 -7.08 4.91 12.46
N ALA A 224 -7.99 5.87 12.36
CA ALA A 224 -8.23 6.87 13.42
C ALA A 224 -8.82 6.25 14.70
N GLU A 225 -9.79 5.33 14.58
CA GLU A 225 -10.34 4.55 15.70
C GLU A 225 -9.23 3.75 16.40
N ARG A 226 -8.35 3.09 15.66
CA ARG A 226 -7.20 2.38 16.21
C ARG A 226 -6.27 3.32 16.98
N ARG A 227 -5.94 4.47 16.38
CA ARG A 227 -5.09 5.49 16.99
C ARG A 227 -5.69 6.04 18.29
N ALA A 228 -6.99 6.32 18.30
CA ALA A 228 -7.72 6.77 19.50
C ALA A 228 -7.68 5.74 20.64
N ASN A 229 -7.64 4.45 20.29
CA ASN A 229 -7.46 3.34 21.23
C ASN A 229 -5.99 3.00 21.54
N ASN A 230 -5.05 3.91 21.24
CA ASN A 230 -3.61 3.74 21.44
C ASN A 230 -3.01 2.50 20.74
N GLN A 231 -3.61 2.08 19.63
CA GLN A 231 -3.06 0.99 18.82
C GLN A 231 -2.07 1.53 17.79
N ASP A 232 -1.01 0.76 17.55
CA ASP A 232 0.00 1.07 16.54
C ASP A 232 -0.58 0.90 15.12
N ASN A 233 -0.30 1.90 14.28
CA ASN A 233 -0.68 1.96 12.87
C ASN A 233 0.55 2.01 11.94
N THR A 234 1.77 2.10 12.47
CA THR A 234 3.00 2.31 11.68
C THR A 234 3.30 1.16 10.72
N ASN A 235 2.80 -0.04 11.02
CA ASN A 235 2.98 -1.25 10.22
C ASN A 235 1.79 -1.58 9.31
N ILE A 236 0.88 -0.62 9.05
CA ILE A 236 -0.35 -0.83 8.28
C ILE A 236 -0.33 0.01 7.00
N ALA A 237 -0.20 -0.65 5.85
CA ALA A 237 -0.04 0.02 4.55
C ALA A 237 -1.18 0.99 4.23
N ASP A 238 -2.43 0.65 4.57
CA ASP A 238 -3.57 1.52 4.28
C ASP A 238 -3.53 2.81 5.13
N CYS A 239 -3.18 2.73 6.42
CA CYS A 239 -3.03 3.91 7.28
C CYS A 239 -1.92 4.85 6.79
N LEU A 240 -0.80 4.29 6.34
CA LEU A 240 0.29 5.06 5.74
C LEU A 240 -0.16 5.69 4.41
N THR A 241 -0.90 4.95 3.60
CA THR A 241 -1.44 5.44 2.33
C THR A 241 -2.42 6.60 2.55
N MET A 242 -3.31 6.48 3.54
CA MET A 242 -4.26 7.52 3.92
C MET A 242 -3.54 8.80 4.39
N LEU A 243 -2.47 8.68 5.19
CA LEU A 243 -1.64 9.83 5.56
C LEU A 243 -1.00 10.49 4.34
N ALA A 244 -0.36 9.71 3.48
CA ALA A 244 0.29 10.24 2.29
C ALA A 244 -0.70 10.95 1.36
N GLN A 245 -1.91 10.40 1.26
CA GLN A 245 -3.01 10.99 0.50
C GLN A 245 -3.47 12.31 1.12
N ALA A 246 -3.74 12.36 2.42
CA ALA A 246 -4.15 13.58 3.12
C ALA A 246 -3.11 14.71 3.02
N LEU A 247 -1.82 14.37 3.20
CA LEU A 247 -0.72 15.32 3.09
C LEU A 247 -0.52 15.83 1.65
N HIS A 248 -0.87 15.03 0.66
CA HIS A 248 -0.76 15.41 -0.74
C HIS A 248 -1.95 16.23 -1.25
N LEU A 249 -3.17 15.89 -0.81
CA LEU A 249 -4.42 16.55 -1.18
C LEU A 249 -4.58 17.89 -0.46
N GLN A 250 -3.67 18.81 -0.75
CA GLN A 250 -3.76 20.21 -0.38
C GLN A 250 -4.24 20.98 -1.61
N ILE A 251 -5.55 21.20 -1.69
CA ILE A 251 -6.20 21.76 -2.88
C ILE A 251 -5.62 23.14 -3.16
N LYS A 252 -5.19 23.34 -4.41
CA LYS A 252 -4.30 24.42 -4.87
C LYS A 252 -4.41 25.74 -4.07
N GLY A 253 -3.41 25.98 -3.23
CA GLY A 253 -3.26 27.23 -2.47
C GLY A 253 -4.13 27.36 -1.23
N LYS A 254 -4.86 26.31 -0.84
CA LYS A 254 -5.70 26.27 0.37
C LYS A 254 -5.24 25.16 1.30
N GLU A 255 -5.32 25.45 2.59
CA GLU A 255 -5.14 24.45 3.64
C GLU A 255 -6.34 23.50 3.65
N THR A 256 -6.08 22.19 3.65
CA THR A 256 -7.15 21.17 3.73
C THR A 256 -6.98 20.37 5.01
N PHE A 257 -8.01 20.39 5.87
CA PHE A 257 -7.95 19.86 7.23
C PHE A 257 -8.61 18.49 7.33
N TRP A 258 -7.83 17.44 7.04
CA TRP A 258 -8.31 16.06 7.00
C TRP A 258 -8.54 15.40 8.36
N THR A 259 -8.82 16.16 9.44
CA THR A 259 -8.93 15.64 10.82
C THR A 259 -9.83 14.42 10.95
N THR A 260 -11.00 14.43 10.30
CA THR A 260 -11.98 13.34 10.35
C THR A 260 -11.89 12.40 9.15
N GLY A 261 -10.98 12.65 8.20
CA GLY A 261 -10.90 11.96 6.92
C GLY A 261 -11.95 12.40 5.90
N GLN A 262 -12.77 13.39 6.26
CA GLN A 262 -13.81 13.98 5.43
C GLN A 262 -13.73 15.51 5.56
N VAL A 263 -13.84 16.21 4.44
CA VAL A 263 -13.83 17.69 4.43
C VAL A 263 -15.01 18.22 3.63
N ASP A 264 -15.46 19.41 3.96
CA ASP A 264 -16.41 20.12 3.12
C ASP A 264 -15.66 20.59 1.85
N PRO A 265 -16.12 20.24 0.64
CA PRO A 265 -15.38 20.50 -0.60
C PRO A 265 -15.23 22.00 -0.93
N LYS A 266 -16.04 22.87 -0.33
CA LYS A 266 -16.01 24.32 -0.55
C LYS A 266 -15.07 25.03 0.42
N THR A 267 -15.16 24.67 1.71
CA THR A 267 -14.41 25.30 2.80
C THR A 267 -13.10 24.59 3.11
N LEU A 268 -12.97 23.30 2.76
CA LEU A 268 -11.83 22.42 3.04
C LEU A 268 -11.54 22.21 4.53
N LEU A 269 -12.52 22.57 5.37
CA LEU A 269 -12.52 22.27 6.79
C LEU A 269 -13.05 20.86 7.03
N ALA A 270 -12.61 20.24 8.12
CA ALA A 270 -13.12 18.94 8.54
C ALA A 270 -14.64 19.03 8.72
N VAL A 271 -15.37 18.07 8.14
CA VAL A 271 -16.78 17.89 8.50
C VAL A 271 -16.79 17.26 9.89
N ASN A 272 -17.49 17.89 10.83
CA ASN A 272 -17.73 17.28 12.13
C ASN A 272 -18.37 15.92 11.88
N ALA A 273 -17.64 14.85 12.21
CA ALA A 273 -18.23 13.52 12.27
C ALA A 273 -19.27 13.60 13.39
N ASN A 274 -20.55 13.74 13.04
CA ASN A 274 -21.59 13.54 14.04
C ASN A 274 -21.43 12.10 14.58
N PRO A 275 -21.37 11.92 15.90
CA PRO A 275 -21.22 10.62 16.54
C PRO A 275 -22.41 9.68 16.24
#